data_AF-A0A015JTR1-F1
#
_entry.id   AF-A0A015JTR1-F1
#
_cell.length_a   1.000
_cell.length_b   1.000
_cell.length_c   1.000
_cell.angle_alpha   90.00
_cell.angle_beta   90.00
_cell.angle_gamma   90.00
#
_symmetry.space_group_name_H-M   'P 1'
#
loop_
_entity.id
_entity.type
_entity.pdbx_description
1 polymer ?
#
loop_
_entity_poly.entity_id
_entity_poly.type
_entity_poly.pdbx_seq_one_letter_code
_entity_poly.pdbx_strand_id
1 'polypeptide(L)'
;MTKACHRLFQVNKTPLDTDLEQAFKSQIQAHYPNKIRELDDSSEWIKLWNAVHLIMLEYFQNHKSSYVRKIKDAIYIYLNLFSCKLDQFAGPEEVRNWKKSEKVIKARHDLWHKMDDDPDSPYTIESILQKVFIEEKLKNKDNIKFGVTVAWMFLDLTYDQIEILSSKVQERMNQWDSNPIIQDWLKGKELFEDDQDDQNNDSEVDQESGVKEIIN
;
A
#
# COMPACT_ATOMS: atom_id res chain seq x y z
N MET A 1 14.21 12.10 7.79
CA MET A 1 13.22 12.14 6.69
C MET A 1 12.65 10.76 6.37
N THR A 2 13.48 9.74 6.06
CA THR A 2 13.01 8.40 5.67
C THR A 2 12.03 7.75 6.65
N LYS A 3 12.22 7.94 7.97
CA LYS A 3 11.28 7.46 9.00
C LYS A 3 9.88 8.10 8.88
N ALA A 4 9.80 9.40 8.59
CA ALA A 4 8.53 10.12 8.42
C ALA A 4 7.79 9.64 7.16
N CYS A 5 8.50 9.54 6.03
CA CYS A 5 7.96 9.01 4.78
C CYS A 5 7.50 7.56 4.94
N HIS A 6 8.26 6.74 5.69
CA HIS A 6 7.88 5.37 5.97
C HIS A 6 6.59 5.28 6.78
N ARG A 7 6.45 6.08 7.86
CA ARG A 7 5.25 6.13 8.70
C ARG A 7 4.04 6.60 7.88
N LEU A 8 4.18 7.70 7.14
CA LEU A 8 3.12 8.21 6.27
C LEU A 8 2.69 7.16 5.24
N PHE A 9 3.65 6.48 4.61
CA PHE A 9 3.36 5.42 3.65
C PHE A 9 2.58 4.25 4.26
N GLN A 10 2.75 3.94 5.55
CA GLN A 10 1.98 2.86 6.18
C GLN A 10 0.50 3.21 6.35
N VAL A 11 0.19 4.50 6.53
CA VAL A 11 -1.17 4.96 6.78
C VAL A 11 -1.89 5.45 5.54
N ASN A 12 -1.15 5.98 4.57
CA ASN A 12 -1.66 6.50 3.31
C ASN A 12 -0.67 6.14 2.19
N LYS A 13 -1.08 5.23 1.32
CA LYS A 13 -0.35 4.83 0.12
C LYS A 13 -0.35 5.96 -0.89
N THR A 14 -1.32 6.86 -0.85
CA THR A 14 -1.53 7.89 -1.86
C THR A 14 -1.66 9.27 -1.22
N PRO A 15 -0.63 9.75 -0.51
CA PRO A 15 -0.70 11.04 0.15
C PRO A 15 -0.79 12.17 -0.87
N LEU A 16 -1.55 13.20 -0.52
CA LEU A 16 -1.53 14.46 -1.23
C LEU A 16 -0.20 15.18 -0.97
N ASP A 17 0.16 16.11 -1.84
CA ASP A 17 1.34 16.95 -1.62
C ASP A 17 1.26 17.70 -0.29
N THR A 18 0.07 18.11 0.13
CA THR A 18 -0.19 18.73 1.43
C THR A 18 0.11 17.79 2.60
N ASP A 19 -0.22 16.50 2.47
CA ASP A 19 0.06 15.50 3.52
C ASP A 19 1.57 15.25 3.63
N LEU A 20 2.26 15.18 2.49
CA LEU A 20 3.70 15.05 2.42
C LEU A 20 4.38 16.28 3.03
N GLU A 21 3.90 17.49 2.71
CA GLU A 21 4.42 18.75 3.22
C GLU A 21 4.23 18.83 4.73
N GLN A 22 3.04 18.51 5.23
CA GLN A 22 2.73 18.53 6.65
C GLN A 22 3.54 17.48 7.43
N ALA A 23 3.68 16.26 6.91
CA ALA A 23 4.51 15.24 7.54
C ALA A 23 5.98 15.66 7.60
N PHE A 24 6.47 16.35 6.56
CA PHE A 24 7.82 16.90 6.54
C PHE A 24 8.00 18.05 7.54
N LYS A 25 7.10 19.04 7.54
CA LYS A 25 7.10 20.15 8.49
C LYS A 25 7.08 19.66 9.93
N SER A 26 6.18 18.71 10.24
CA SER A 26 6.06 18.12 11.58
C SER A 26 7.36 17.45 12.02
N GLN A 27 8.03 16.74 11.11
CA GLN A 27 9.32 16.11 11.39
C GLN A 27 10.43 17.14 11.63
N ILE A 28 10.49 18.24 10.85
CA ILE A 28 11.47 19.31 11.10
C ILE A 28 11.16 19.98 12.43
N GLN A 29 9.90 20.32 12.71
CA GLN A 29 9.49 20.98 13.95
C GLN A 29 9.85 20.16 15.19
N ALA A 30 9.69 18.83 15.13
CA ALA A 30 10.04 17.95 16.24
C ALA A 30 11.55 17.86 16.51
N HIS A 31 12.40 17.98 15.48
CA HIS A 31 13.85 17.84 15.62
C HIS A 31 14.59 19.19 15.70
N TYR A 32 14.00 20.24 15.12
CA TYR A 32 14.59 21.57 14.95
C TYR A 32 13.52 22.68 15.06
N PRO A 33 12.87 22.87 16.22
CA PRO A 33 11.72 23.77 16.37
C PRO A 33 12.03 25.26 16.11
N ASN A 34 13.26 25.69 16.36
CA ASN A 34 13.66 27.07 16.06
C ASN A 34 13.89 27.29 14.55
N LYS A 35 14.39 26.26 13.85
CA LYS A 35 14.66 26.34 12.41
C LYS A 35 13.40 26.41 11.58
N ILE A 36 12.33 25.72 11.98
CA ILE A 36 11.07 25.78 11.22
C ILE A 36 10.43 27.18 11.27
N ARG A 37 10.55 27.89 12.42
CA ARG A 37 10.07 29.27 12.55
C ARG A 37 10.84 30.22 11.63
N GLU A 38 12.16 30.08 11.57
CA GLU A 38 13.01 30.87 10.66
C GLU A 38 12.68 30.58 9.17
N LEU A 39 12.35 29.33 8.84
CA LEU A 39 12.08 28.91 7.46
C LEU A 39 10.69 29.33 6.97
N ASP A 40 9.64 29.20 7.79
CA ASP A 40 8.25 29.50 7.41
C ASP A 40 8.05 30.99 7.05
N ASP A 41 8.83 31.89 7.67
CA ASP A 41 8.80 33.33 7.38
C ASP A 41 9.63 33.72 6.14
N SER A 42 10.19 32.76 5.40
CA SER A 42 11.18 32.98 4.35
C SER A 42 10.83 32.31 3.01
N SER A 43 11.37 32.86 1.91
CA SER A 43 11.35 32.19 0.60
C SER A 43 12.20 30.91 0.54
N GLU A 44 12.95 30.60 1.59
CA GLU A 44 13.82 29.42 1.66
C GLU A 44 13.03 28.13 1.90
N TRP A 45 11.86 28.21 2.54
CA TRP A 45 10.96 27.06 2.69
C TRP A 45 10.62 26.44 1.33
N ILE A 46 10.22 27.26 0.35
CA ILE A 46 9.83 26.78 -0.99
C ILE A 46 11.00 26.05 -1.67
N LYS A 47 12.23 26.56 -1.54
CA LYS A 47 13.42 25.91 -2.12
C LYS A 47 13.71 24.57 -1.45
N LEU A 48 13.64 24.52 -0.13
CA LEU A 48 13.84 23.30 0.64
C LEU A 48 12.75 22.27 0.33
N TRP A 49 11.49 22.70 0.31
CA TRP A 49 10.35 21.85 -0.01
C TRP A 49 10.48 21.23 -1.40
N ASN A 50 10.75 22.02 -2.43
CA ASN A 50 10.92 21.50 -3.79
C ASN A 50 12.03 20.45 -3.90
N ALA A 51 13.15 20.65 -3.19
CA ALA A 51 14.26 19.70 -3.20
C ALA A 51 13.88 18.38 -2.50
N VAL A 52 13.16 18.46 -1.39
CA VAL A 52 12.79 17.28 -0.60
C VAL A 52 11.58 16.55 -1.19
N HIS A 53 10.64 17.28 -1.79
CA HIS A 53 9.42 16.74 -2.40
C HIS A 53 9.74 15.66 -3.44
N LEU A 54 10.70 15.91 -4.33
CA LEU A 54 11.14 14.93 -5.33
C LEU A 54 11.66 13.63 -4.70
N ILE A 55 12.45 13.74 -3.62
CA ILE A 55 12.99 12.58 -2.89
C ILE A 55 11.86 11.78 -2.23
N MET A 56 10.87 12.47 -1.65
CA MET A 56 9.71 11.80 -1.07
C MET A 56 8.87 11.11 -2.15
N LEU A 57 8.62 11.78 -3.27
CA LEU A 57 7.84 11.23 -4.37
C LEU A 57 8.48 9.93 -4.90
N GLU A 58 9.79 9.94 -5.13
CA GLU A 58 10.54 8.77 -5.57
C GLU A 58 10.46 7.64 -4.53
N TYR A 59 10.61 7.96 -3.23
CA TYR A 59 10.46 6.98 -2.16
C TYR A 59 9.09 6.29 -2.20
N PHE A 60 8.00 7.06 -2.35
CA PHE A 60 6.63 6.53 -2.41
C PHE A 60 6.42 5.67 -3.66
N GLN A 61 6.90 6.12 -4.82
CA GLN A 61 6.80 5.37 -6.08
C GLN A 61 7.53 4.02 -5.97
N ASN A 62 8.76 4.02 -5.49
CA ASN A 62 9.56 2.80 -5.33
C ASN A 62 8.90 1.80 -4.37
N HIS A 63 8.35 2.30 -3.26
CA HIS A 63 7.64 1.44 -2.30
C HIS A 63 6.36 0.86 -2.89
N LYS A 64 5.53 1.65 -3.58
CA LYS A 64 4.35 1.15 -4.29
C LYS A 64 4.71 0.05 -5.28
N SER A 65 5.71 0.30 -6.13
CA SER A 65 6.18 -0.67 -7.12
C SER A 65 6.65 -1.96 -6.46
N SER A 66 7.28 -1.88 -5.30
CA SER A 66 7.64 -3.08 -4.52
C SER A 66 6.44 -3.86 -4.03
N TYR A 67 5.37 -3.20 -3.56
CA TYR A 67 4.15 -3.91 -3.14
C TYR A 67 3.40 -4.49 -4.34
N VAL A 68 3.31 -3.76 -5.45
CA VAL A 68 2.72 -4.25 -6.71
C VAL A 68 3.38 -5.57 -7.12
N ARG A 69 4.71 -5.64 -7.09
CA ARG A 69 5.44 -6.87 -7.42
C ARG A 69 5.08 -8.01 -6.47
N LYS A 70 5.09 -7.76 -5.15
CA LYS A 70 4.73 -8.76 -4.14
C LYS A 70 3.30 -9.29 -4.33
N ILE A 71 2.35 -8.42 -4.66
CA ILE A 71 0.96 -8.79 -4.94
C ILE A 71 0.88 -9.65 -6.20
N LYS A 72 1.53 -9.24 -7.29
CA LYS A 72 1.59 -10.06 -8.53
C LYS A 72 2.19 -11.44 -8.27
N ASP A 73 3.28 -11.52 -7.52
CA ASP A 73 3.91 -12.80 -7.18
C ASP A 73 3.00 -13.67 -6.29
N ALA A 74 2.31 -13.08 -5.31
CA ALA A 74 1.33 -13.79 -4.50
C ALA A 74 0.15 -14.32 -5.34
N ILE A 75 -0.34 -13.53 -6.31
CA ILE A 75 -1.39 -13.98 -7.24
C ILE A 75 -0.92 -15.17 -8.07
N TYR A 76 0.30 -15.14 -8.60
CA TYR A 76 0.85 -16.27 -9.33
C TYR A 76 0.88 -17.56 -8.49
N ILE A 77 1.15 -17.44 -7.18
CA ILE A 77 1.17 -18.53 -6.22
C ILE A 77 -0.25 -19.05 -5.92
N TYR A 78 -1.09 -18.20 -5.33
CA TYR A 78 -2.39 -18.63 -4.79
C TYR A 78 -3.39 -19.03 -5.87
N LEU A 79 -3.29 -18.46 -7.08
CA LEU A 79 -4.17 -18.80 -8.19
C LEU A 79 -3.53 -19.79 -9.19
N ASN A 80 -2.39 -20.38 -8.84
CA ASN A 80 -1.68 -21.38 -9.64
C ASN A 80 -1.42 -20.94 -11.10
N LEU A 81 -1.04 -19.67 -11.29
CA LEU A 81 -0.81 -19.07 -12.61
C LEU A 81 0.66 -19.16 -13.07
N PHE A 82 1.53 -19.83 -12.32
CA PHE A 82 2.95 -19.97 -12.67
C PHE A 82 3.20 -20.57 -14.06
N SER A 83 2.41 -21.56 -14.43
CA SER A 83 2.52 -22.23 -15.74
C SER A 83 2.21 -21.32 -16.93
N CYS A 84 1.59 -20.15 -16.69
CA CYS A 84 1.33 -19.15 -17.71
C CYS A 84 1.83 -17.76 -17.28
N LYS A 85 2.92 -17.67 -16.51
CA LYS A 85 3.47 -16.38 -16.08
C LYS A 85 3.77 -15.47 -17.28
N LEU A 86 3.26 -14.23 -17.25
CA LEU A 86 3.55 -13.23 -18.27
C LEU A 86 5.04 -12.83 -18.25
N ASP A 87 5.60 -12.65 -19.44
CA ASP A 87 6.91 -12.04 -19.61
C ASP A 87 6.89 -10.59 -19.11
N GLN A 88 7.99 -10.12 -18.51
CA GLN A 88 8.07 -8.76 -17.98
C GLN A 88 8.06 -7.67 -19.08
N PHE A 89 8.38 -8.05 -20.32
CA PHE A 89 8.36 -7.20 -21.50
C PHE A 89 7.13 -7.44 -22.38
N ALA A 90 6.14 -8.21 -21.89
CA ALA A 90 4.95 -8.54 -22.65
C ALA A 90 4.23 -7.28 -23.16
N GLY A 91 3.93 -7.26 -24.45
CA GLY A 91 3.20 -6.18 -25.09
C GLY A 91 1.70 -6.20 -24.76
N PRO A 92 0.95 -5.13 -25.07
CA PRO A 92 -0.47 -5.05 -24.71
C PRO A 92 -1.35 -6.17 -25.28
N GLU A 93 -1.03 -6.65 -26.49
CA GLU A 93 -1.77 -7.76 -27.10
C GLU A 93 -1.55 -9.08 -26.35
N GLU A 94 -0.31 -9.38 -25.97
CA GLU A 94 0.04 -10.58 -25.20
C GLU A 94 -0.64 -10.56 -23.83
N VAL A 95 -0.64 -9.41 -23.15
CA VAL A 95 -1.36 -9.21 -21.89
C VAL A 95 -2.86 -9.47 -22.08
N ARG A 96 -3.50 -8.91 -23.11
CA ARG A 96 -4.92 -9.15 -23.39
C ARG A 96 -5.21 -10.63 -23.66
N ASN A 97 -4.37 -11.30 -24.45
CA ASN A 97 -4.53 -12.71 -24.77
C ASN A 97 -4.35 -13.59 -23.52
N TRP A 98 -3.36 -13.30 -22.69
CA TRP A 98 -3.18 -13.95 -21.39
C TRP A 98 -4.41 -13.80 -20.50
N LYS A 99 -4.96 -12.58 -20.37
CA LYS A 99 -6.15 -12.30 -19.56
C LYS A 99 -7.45 -12.96 -20.07
N LYS A 100 -7.47 -13.36 -21.35
CA LYS A 100 -8.56 -14.13 -21.97
C LYS A 100 -8.38 -15.64 -21.86
N SER A 101 -7.23 -16.11 -21.39
CA SER A 101 -7.01 -17.54 -21.19
C SER A 101 -7.95 -18.10 -20.12
N GLU A 102 -8.39 -19.33 -20.29
CA GLU A 102 -9.30 -20.00 -19.36
C GLU A 102 -8.76 -20.01 -17.92
N LYS A 103 -7.45 -20.25 -17.77
CA LYS A 103 -6.78 -20.21 -16.46
C LYS A 103 -6.91 -18.85 -15.77
N VAL A 104 -6.74 -17.75 -16.51
CA VAL A 104 -6.80 -16.40 -15.93
C VAL A 104 -8.24 -15.94 -15.71
N ILE A 105 -9.17 -16.36 -16.57
CA ILE A 105 -10.61 -16.15 -16.36
C ILE A 105 -11.05 -16.83 -15.06
N LYS A 106 -10.65 -18.10 -14.86
CA LYS A 106 -10.90 -18.85 -13.63
C LYS A 106 -10.25 -18.16 -12.42
N ALA A 107 -8.97 -17.79 -12.51
CA ALA A 107 -8.28 -17.09 -11.44
C ALA A 107 -8.97 -15.77 -11.04
N ARG A 108 -9.50 -15.01 -12.01
CA ARG A 108 -10.26 -13.79 -11.71
C ARG A 108 -11.52 -14.08 -10.90
N HIS A 109 -12.21 -15.17 -11.20
CA HIS A 109 -13.37 -15.63 -10.44
C HIS A 109 -12.94 -16.08 -9.03
N ASP A 110 -11.93 -16.94 -8.94
CA ASP A 110 -11.46 -17.56 -7.70
C ASP A 110 -10.83 -16.53 -6.72
N LEU A 111 -10.35 -15.39 -7.22
CA LEU A 111 -9.85 -14.28 -6.39
C LEU A 111 -10.85 -13.87 -5.30
N TRP A 112 -12.15 -13.90 -5.62
CA TRP A 112 -13.24 -13.46 -4.76
C TRP A 112 -13.93 -14.61 -4.02
N HIS A 113 -13.37 -15.82 -4.05
CA HIS A 113 -13.93 -17.00 -3.38
C HIS A 113 -13.01 -17.49 -2.26
N LYS A 114 -13.54 -18.36 -1.40
CA LYS A 114 -12.75 -19.09 -0.40
C LYS A 114 -11.78 -20.04 -1.07
N MET A 115 -10.65 -20.31 -0.41
CA MET A 115 -9.62 -21.19 -0.96
C MET A 115 -10.07 -22.66 -1.02
N ASP A 116 -10.98 -23.05 -0.13
CA ASP A 116 -11.60 -24.37 -0.09
C ASP A 116 -13.07 -24.29 0.38
N ASP A 117 -13.71 -25.45 0.53
CA ASP A 117 -15.12 -25.58 0.92
C ASP A 117 -15.34 -25.36 2.43
N ASP A 118 -14.28 -25.13 3.23
CA ASP A 118 -14.40 -24.85 4.66
C ASP A 118 -15.11 -23.49 4.88
N PRO A 119 -16.22 -23.45 5.63
CA PRO A 119 -16.86 -22.21 6.04
C PRO A 119 -15.91 -21.22 6.74
N ASP A 120 -14.83 -21.69 7.37
CA ASP A 120 -13.87 -20.83 8.05
C ASP A 120 -12.63 -20.48 7.18
N SER A 121 -12.53 -21.03 5.96
CA SER A 121 -11.43 -20.68 5.06
C SER A 121 -11.48 -19.20 4.68
N PRO A 122 -10.34 -18.50 4.69
CA PRO A 122 -10.26 -17.14 4.20
C PRO A 122 -10.52 -17.09 2.70
N TYR A 123 -10.90 -15.92 2.23
CA TYR A 123 -10.98 -15.65 0.80
C TYR A 123 -9.57 -15.60 0.20
N THR A 124 -9.45 -15.97 -1.08
CA THR A 124 -8.17 -15.96 -1.78
C THR A 124 -7.51 -14.57 -1.75
N ILE A 125 -8.29 -13.50 -1.96
CA ILE A 125 -7.79 -12.14 -1.84
C ILE A 125 -7.25 -11.82 -0.43
N GLU A 126 -7.88 -12.32 0.63
CA GLU A 126 -7.40 -12.10 2.01
C GLU A 126 -6.07 -12.80 2.24
N SER A 127 -5.93 -14.03 1.77
CA SER A 127 -4.68 -14.80 1.87
C SER A 127 -3.54 -14.15 1.07
N ILE A 128 -3.84 -13.55 -0.08
CA ILE A 128 -2.89 -12.73 -0.85
C ILE A 128 -2.45 -11.51 -0.02
N LEU A 129 -3.40 -10.78 0.58
CA LEU A 129 -3.11 -9.61 1.40
C LEU A 129 -2.27 -9.98 2.63
N GLN A 130 -2.61 -11.05 3.35
CA GLN A 130 -1.85 -11.61 4.49
C GLN A 130 -0.44 -12.04 4.10
N LYS A 131 -0.23 -12.50 2.87
CA LYS A 131 1.11 -12.83 2.38
C LYS A 131 1.96 -11.59 2.11
N VAL A 132 1.34 -10.50 1.68
CA VAL A 132 2.02 -9.28 1.20
C VAL A 132 2.29 -8.30 2.34
N PHE A 133 1.32 -8.15 3.23
CA PHE A 133 1.33 -7.22 4.35
C PHE A 133 1.45 -8.00 5.66
N ILE A 134 2.34 -7.55 6.55
CA ILE A 134 2.35 -8.03 7.93
C ILE A 134 1.03 -7.64 8.62
N GLU A 135 0.58 -8.39 9.63
CA GLU A 135 -0.73 -8.22 10.28
C GLU A 135 -1.02 -6.77 10.70
N GLU A 136 -0.07 -6.09 11.33
CA GLU A 136 -0.22 -4.68 11.74
C GLU A 136 -0.61 -3.76 10.58
N LYS A 137 -0.12 -4.05 9.37
CA LYS A 137 -0.42 -3.27 8.16
C LYS A 137 -1.78 -3.61 7.58
N LEU A 138 -2.34 -4.78 7.88
CA LEU A 138 -3.68 -5.16 7.44
C LEU A 138 -4.80 -4.54 8.26
N LYS A 139 -4.49 -3.95 9.41
CA LYS A 139 -5.44 -3.10 10.15
C LYS A 139 -5.74 -1.77 9.44
N ASN A 140 -4.88 -1.37 8.49
CA ASN A 140 -5.05 -0.13 7.77
C ASN A 140 -5.90 -0.32 6.50
N LYS A 141 -7.06 0.34 6.46
CA LYS A 141 -8.02 0.31 5.35
C LYS A 141 -7.39 0.69 4.01
N ASP A 142 -6.47 1.65 3.97
CA ASP A 142 -5.82 2.08 2.75
C ASP A 142 -4.86 1.02 2.17
N ASN A 143 -4.20 0.24 3.04
CA ASN A 143 -3.41 -0.93 2.60
C ASN A 143 -4.29 -2.00 1.95
N ILE A 144 -5.47 -2.26 2.53
CA ILE A 144 -6.45 -3.19 1.95
C ILE A 144 -6.94 -2.64 0.61
N LYS A 145 -7.37 -1.38 0.56
CA LYS A 145 -7.85 -0.71 -0.66
C LYS A 145 -6.81 -0.82 -1.78
N PHE A 146 -5.57 -0.47 -1.48
CA PHE A 146 -4.44 -0.58 -2.41
C PHE A 146 -4.22 -2.03 -2.88
N GLY A 147 -4.14 -2.97 -1.94
CA GLY A 147 -3.85 -4.37 -2.24
C GLY A 147 -4.91 -5.03 -3.12
N VAL A 148 -6.19 -4.84 -2.76
CA VAL A 148 -7.34 -5.33 -3.54
C VAL A 148 -7.37 -4.69 -4.92
N THR A 149 -7.15 -3.38 -5.00
CA THR A 149 -7.14 -2.66 -6.29
C THR A 149 -6.07 -3.22 -7.22
N VAL A 150 -4.84 -3.38 -6.74
CA VAL A 150 -3.74 -3.93 -7.53
C VAL A 150 -4.03 -5.38 -7.96
N ALA A 151 -4.54 -6.21 -7.04
CA ALA A 151 -4.83 -7.61 -7.36
C ALA A 151 -5.90 -7.75 -8.43
N TRP A 152 -6.99 -7.00 -8.29
CA TRP A 152 -8.06 -6.96 -9.28
C TRP A 152 -7.59 -6.40 -10.62
N MET A 153 -6.87 -5.27 -10.63
CA MET A 153 -6.29 -4.67 -11.83
C MET A 153 -5.41 -5.64 -12.61
N PHE A 154 -4.59 -6.42 -11.88
CA PHE A 154 -3.67 -7.35 -12.49
C PHE A 154 -4.39 -8.41 -13.33
N LEU A 155 -5.59 -8.84 -12.91
CA LEU A 155 -6.39 -9.85 -13.60
C LEU A 155 -7.45 -9.25 -14.55
N ASP A 156 -7.75 -7.95 -14.47
CA ASP A 156 -8.83 -7.30 -15.20
C ASP A 156 -8.54 -7.11 -16.71
N LEU A 157 -9.46 -7.56 -17.58
CA LEU A 157 -9.39 -7.42 -19.04
C LEU A 157 -9.25 -5.99 -19.55
N THR A 158 -9.76 -5.01 -18.80
CA THR A 158 -9.73 -3.59 -19.22
C THR A 158 -8.37 -2.93 -19.01
N TYR A 159 -7.44 -3.61 -18.32
CA TYR A 159 -6.08 -3.14 -18.11
C TYR A 159 -5.10 -3.99 -18.93
N ASP A 160 -4.59 -3.48 -20.04
CA ASP A 160 -3.77 -4.25 -20.98
C ASP A 160 -2.27 -4.02 -20.85
N GLN A 161 -1.81 -3.38 -19.77
CA GLN A 161 -0.39 -3.13 -19.54
C GLN A 161 0.20 -4.15 -18.56
N ILE A 162 1.45 -4.56 -18.80
CA ILE A 162 2.19 -5.46 -17.90
C ILE A 162 2.57 -4.77 -16.59
N GLU A 163 2.95 -3.50 -16.68
CA GLU A 163 3.24 -2.62 -15.56
C GLU A 163 1.93 -2.06 -15.00
N ILE A 164 1.79 -2.05 -13.67
CA ILE A 164 0.66 -1.43 -12.99
C ILE A 164 1.08 -0.02 -12.57
N LEU A 165 0.61 0.98 -13.31
CA LEU A 165 0.98 2.38 -13.09
C LEU A 165 0.34 2.92 -11.81
N SER A 166 1.11 3.66 -11.00
CA SER A 166 0.59 4.23 -9.75
C SER A 166 -0.59 5.18 -9.96
N SER A 167 -0.62 5.93 -11.07
CA SER A 167 -1.74 6.82 -11.39
C SER A 167 -3.02 6.04 -11.70
N LYS A 168 -2.91 4.88 -12.35
CA LYS A 168 -4.05 4.01 -12.63
C LYS A 168 -4.56 3.28 -11.38
N VAL A 169 -3.66 2.91 -10.47
CA VAL A 169 -4.06 2.41 -9.15
C VAL A 169 -4.86 3.47 -8.39
N GLN A 170 -4.39 4.73 -8.38
CA GLN A 170 -5.13 5.83 -7.77
C GLN A 170 -6.54 5.98 -8.34
N GLU A 171 -6.64 6.03 -9.67
CA GLU A 171 -7.91 6.20 -10.38
C GLU A 171 -8.93 5.14 -9.93
N ARG A 172 -8.50 3.89 -9.78
CA ARG A 172 -9.36 2.79 -9.33
C ARG A 172 -9.63 2.79 -7.83
N MET A 173 -8.66 3.19 -7.00
CA MET A 173 -8.89 3.37 -5.56
C MET A 173 -9.94 4.44 -5.30
N ASN A 174 -9.98 5.51 -6.09
CA ASN A 174 -11.00 6.56 -6.00
C ASN A 174 -12.41 6.05 -6.41
N GLN A 175 -12.50 4.90 -7.08
CA GLN A 175 -13.74 4.23 -7.46
C GLN A 175 -14.11 3.08 -6.51
N TRP A 176 -13.40 2.94 -5.39
CA TRP A 176 -13.59 1.85 -4.43
C TRP A 176 -15.05 1.71 -3.98
N ASP A 177 -15.66 2.82 -3.58
CA ASP A 177 -17.01 2.83 -2.99
C ASP A 177 -18.12 2.62 -4.04
N SER A 178 -17.82 2.84 -5.33
CA SER A 178 -18.77 2.65 -6.44
C SER A 178 -18.57 1.33 -7.21
N ASN A 179 -17.57 0.53 -6.85
CA ASN A 179 -17.27 -0.71 -7.55
C ASN A 179 -18.15 -1.87 -7.03
N PRO A 180 -19.07 -2.41 -7.85
CA PRO A 180 -20.04 -3.41 -7.39
C PRO A 180 -19.39 -4.72 -6.94
N ILE A 181 -18.28 -5.14 -7.55
CA ILE A 181 -17.58 -6.38 -7.18
C ILE A 181 -16.96 -6.23 -5.78
N ILE A 182 -16.34 -5.08 -5.52
CA ILE A 182 -15.74 -4.79 -4.21
C ILE A 182 -16.84 -4.65 -3.16
N GLN A 183 -17.91 -3.92 -3.45
CA GLN A 183 -19.03 -3.76 -2.51
C GLN A 183 -19.72 -5.09 -2.21
N ASP A 184 -19.82 -5.99 -3.18
CA ASP A 184 -20.37 -7.33 -2.95
C ASP A 184 -19.46 -8.19 -2.07
N TRP A 185 -18.14 -8.16 -2.32
CA TRP A 185 -17.15 -8.84 -1.48
C TRP A 185 -17.12 -8.33 -0.03
N LEU A 186 -17.40 -7.04 0.19
CA LEU A 186 -17.47 -6.43 1.51
C LEU A 186 -18.73 -6.86 2.30
N LYS A 187 -19.80 -7.31 1.64
CA LYS A 187 -21.02 -7.73 2.35
C LYS A 187 -20.71 -8.95 3.22
N GLY A 188 -20.95 -8.79 4.52
CA GLY A 188 -20.74 -9.87 5.50
C GLY A 188 -19.31 -10.01 6.01
N LYS A 189 -18.44 -8.99 5.81
CA LYS A 189 -17.10 -8.96 6.43
C LYS A 189 -17.05 -7.93 7.56
N GLU A 190 -16.88 -8.42 8.79
CA GLU A 190 -16.66 -7.61 10.00
C GLU A 190 -15.26 -6.97 10.04
N LEU A 191 -14.35 -7.36 9.15
CA LEU A 191 -12.96 -6.87 9.04
C LEU A 191 -12.82 -5.34 8.78
N PHE A 192 -13.93 -4.61 8.71
CA PHE A 192 -13.98 -3.21 8.27
C PHE A 192 -14.81 -2.30 9.18
N GLU A 193 -15.27 -2.77 10.35
CA GLU A 193 -15.86 -1.87 11.33
C GLU A 193 -14.79 -0.85 11.77
N ASP A 194 -15.12 0.44 11.65
CA ASP A 194 -14.23 1.53 12.00
C ASP A 194 -14.05 1.54 13.53
N ASP A 195 -12.99 0.91 14.04
CA ASP A 195 -12.43 1.24 15.36
C ASP A 195 -11.76 2.63 15.29
N GLN A 196 -12.56 3.66 15.02
CA GLN A 196 -12.18 5.04 15.31
C GLN A 196 -12.72 5.41 16.68
N ASP A 197 -12.17 4.79 17.72
CA ASP A 197 -12.21 5.32 19.09
C ASP A 197 -11.12 4.61 19.91
N ASP A 198 -9.88 5.12 19.79
CA ASP A 198 -8.91 5.22 20.89
C ASP A 198 -7.57 5.73 20.35
N GLN A 199 -7.54 7.00 19.96
CA GLN A 199 -6.32 7.79 20.15
C GLN A 199 -6.49 8.62 21.41
N ASN A 200 -6.29 7.98 22.56
CA ASN A 200 -5.90 8.69 23.76
C ASN A 200 -4.86 7.88 24.54
N ASN A 201 -3.69 8.50 24.67
CA ASN A 201 -2.61 8.24 25.62
C ASN A 201 -1.99 6.84 25.62
N ASP A 202 -0.72 6.78 25.22
CA ASP A 202 0.28 6.67 26.28
C ASP A 202 1.59 7.37 25.93
N SER A 203 1.99 8.17 26.89
CA SER A 203 3.28 8.84 27.00
C SER A 203 4.22 7.89 27.73
N GLU A 204 5.53 8.02 27.47
CA GLU A 204 6.62 7.64 28.39
C GLU A 204 6.89 6.12 28.58
N VAL A 205 8.11 5.56 28.68
CA VAL A 205 9.51 6.01 28.81
C VAL A 205 10.36 4.84 28.29
N ASP A 206 11.39 5.06 27.46
CA ASP A 206 12.50 4.11 27.37
C ASP A 206 13.66 4.63 28.22
N GLN A 207 13.78 4.05 29.43
CA GLN A 207 14.99 4.12 30.25
C GLN A 207 16.02 3.19 29.64
N GLU A 208 17.03 3.73 28.96
CA GLU A 208 18.18 2.92 28.56
C GLU A 208 19.12 2.74 29.76
N SER A 209 19.26 1.46 30.13
CA SER A 209 19.95 0.95 31.30
C SER A 209 21.46 1.22 31.27
N GLY A 210 22.03 1.39 32.46
CA GLY A 210 23.45 1.69 32.65
C GLY A 210 24.41 0.61 32.20
N VAL A 211 25.57 1.08 31.74
CA VAL A 211 26.83 0.34 31.77
C VAL A 211 27.79 1.16 32.62
N LYS A 212 28.02 0.70 33.86
CA LYS A 212 29.15 1.14 34.68
C LYS A 212 30.39 0.41 34.17
N GLU A 213 31.29 1.11 33.49
CA GLU A 213 32.69 0.68 33.41
C GLU A 213 33.37 1.03 34.74
N ILE A 214 33.79 -0.01 35.45
CA ILE A 214 34.76 0.07 36.55
C ILE A 214 36.12 -0.21 35.90
N ILE A 215 37.02 0.77 35.94
CA ILE A 215 38.44 0.54 35.69
C ILE A 215 39.17 0.81 37.00
N ASN A 216 39.87 -0.22 37.48
CA ASN A 216 40.82 -0.19 38.60
C ASN A 216 42.06 0.63 38.25
#